data_AF-A0A191HVF0-F1
#
_entry.id   AF-A0A191HVF0-F1
#
_cell.length_a   1.000
_cell.length_b   1.000
_cell.length_c   1.000
_cell.angle_alpha   90.00
_cell.angle_beta   90.00
_cell.angle_gamma   90.00
#
_symmetry.space_group_name_H-M   'P 1'
#
loop_
_entity.id
_entity.type
_entity.pdbx_description
1 polymer ?
#
loop_
_entity_poly.entity_id
_entity_poly.type
_entity_poly.pdbx_seq_one_letter_code
_entity_poly.pdbx_strand_id
1 'polypeptide(L)'
;MVEMNEVATIINNATDKSLVILDEVGRGTSTLDGLAIAWAVSDYLLTAIKARTVFATHYHELINLENEYANVLNLSMAVQEYKDDVVF
;
A
#
# COMPACT_ATOMS: atom_id res chain seq x y z
N MET A 1 -7.15 14.54 8.60
CA MET A 1 -7.12 15.24 7.30
C MET A 1 -5.71 15.41 6.74
N VAL A 2 -4.64 15.37 7.55
CA VAL A 2 -3.23 15.49 7.08
C VAL A 2 -2.84 14.35 6.14
N GLU A 3 -3.13 13.10 6.49
CA GLU A 3 -2.81 11.90 5.69
C GLU A 3 -3.26 12.02 4.21
N MET A 4 -4.51 12.43 3.97
CA MET A 4 -5.03 12.57 2.61
C MET A 4 -4.36 13.72 1.82
N ASN A 5 -3.90 14.77 2.50
CA ASN A 5 -3.12 15.83 1.85
C ASN A 5 -1.71 15.35 1.47
N GLU A 6 -1.11 14.47 2.27
CA GLU A 6 0.19 13.85 1.96
C GLU A 6 0.06 12.92 0.75
N VAL A 7 -0.96 12.05 0.75
CA VAL A 7 -1.29 11.18 -0.40
C VAL A 7 -1.55 12.01 -1.66
N ALA A 8 -2.35 13.08 -1.56
CA ALA A 8 -2.59 13.99 -2.68
C ALA A 8 -1.29 14.63 -3.18
N THR A 9 -0.38 15.01 -2.27
CA THR A 9 0.92 15.57 -2.64
C THR A 9 1.76 14.56 -3.42
N ILE A 10 1.80 13.31 -2.96
CA ILE A 10 2.50 12.21 -3.64
C ILE A 10 1.93 12.03 -5.05
N ILE A 11 0.61 11.85 -5.17
CA ILE A 11 -0.06 11.56 -6.45
C ILE A 11 0.14 12.69 -7.46
N ASN A 12 0.12 13.95 -7.01
CA ASN A 12 0.26 15.10 -7.92
C ASN A 12 1.70 15.38 -8.37
N ASN A 13 2.72 14.84 -7.68
CA ASN A 13 4.13 15.16 -7.96
C ASN A 13 4.99 13.94 -8.33
N ALA A 14 4.53 12.73 -8.04
CA ALA A 14 5.26 11.52 -8.40
C ALA A 14 5.32 11.33 -9.91
N THR A 15 6.44 10.78 -10.37
CA THR A 15 6.69 10.44 -11.77
C THR A 15 7.12 8.98 -11.85
N ASP A 16 7.29 8.47 -13.07
CA ASP A 16 7.83 7.14 -13.33
C ASP A 16 9.25 6.92 -12.76
N LYS A 17 9.97 8.00 -12.43
CA LYS A 17 11.30 7.97 -11.80
C LYS A 17 11.28 8.12 -10.28
N SER A 18 10.09 8.26 -9.68
CA SER A 18 9.95 8.41 -8.23
C SER A 18 10.01 7.05 -7.53
N LEU A 19 10.55 7.07 -6.30
CA LEU A 19 10.35 6.02 -5.30
C LEU A 19 9.28 6.50 -4.31
N VAL A 20 8.17 5.78 -4.22
CA VAL A 20 7.06 6.08 -3.32
C VAL A 20 7.05 5.03 -2.20
N ILE A 21 6.93 5.49 -0.96
CA ILE A 21 6.82 4.64 0.23
C ILE A 21 5.53 5.02 0.93
N LEU A 22 4.63 4.05 1.06
CA LEU A 22 3.35 4.20 1.75
C LEU A 22 3.34 3.27 2.97
N ASP A 23 2.81 3.78 4.08
CA ASP A 23 2.70 3.04 5.34
C ASP A 23 1.28 3.20 5.89
N GLU A 24 0.52 2.10 5.90
CA GLU A 24 -0.85 1.99 6.42
C GLU A 24 -1.86 3.07 5.98
N VAL A 25 -1.76 3.54 4.73
CA VAL A 25 -2.71 4.50 4.14
C VAL A 25 -4.13 3.94 4.18
N GLY A 26 -5.09 4.75 4.63
CA GLY A 26 -6.51 4.41 4.72
C GLY A 26 -6.98 4.03 6.13
N ARG A 27 -6.08 3.95 7.12
CA ARG A 27 -6.41 3.55 8.50
C ARG A 27 -7.34 4.53 9.24
N GLY A 28 -7.37 5.81 8.87
CA GLY A 28 -8.08 6.86 9.61
C GLY A 28 -9.60 6.95 9.39
N THR A 29 -10.20 6.04 8.61
CA THR A 29 -11.61 6.07 8.22
C THR A 29 -12.27 4.69 8.39
N SER A 30 -13.51 4.51 7.92
CA SER A 30 -14.17 3.20 7.92
C SER A 30 -13.34 2.17 7.15
N THR A 31 -13.39 0.90 7.56
CA THR A 31 -12.56 -0.16 6.95
C THR A 31 -12.75 -0.25 5.43
N LEU A 32 -13.99 -0.15 4.95
CA LEU A 32 -14.30 -0.22 3.52
C LEU A 32 -13.84 1.03 2.76
N ASP A 33 -14.03 2.21 3.34
CA ASP A 33 -13.56 3.45 2.71
C ASP A 33 -12.03 3.50 2.66
N GLY A 34 -11.38 3.05 3.74
CA GLY A 34 -9.93 2.98 3.85
C GLY A 34 -9.33 2.02 2.84
N LEU A 35 -9.92 0.82 2.71
CA LEU A 35 -9.57 -0.16 1.70
C LEU A 35 -9.76 0.42 0.28
N ALA A 36 -10.90 1.06 0.00
CA ALA A 36 -11.17 1.64 -1.30
C ALA A 36 -10.15 2.73 -1.67
N ILE A 37 -9.76 3.58 -0.72
CA ILE A 37 -8.72 4.58 -0.91
C ILE A 37 -7.37 3.90 -1.16
N ALA A 38 -6.95 2.97 -0.30
CA ALA A 38 -5.68 2.27 -0.42
C ALA A 38 -5.56 1.55 -1.78
N TRP A 39 -6.64 0.90 -2.22
CA TRP A 39 -6.71 0.25 -3.52
C TRP A 39 -6.57 1.25 -4.66
N ALA A 40 -7.39 2.31 -4.69
CA ALA A 40 -7.37 3.30 -5.76
C ALA A 40 -6.02 4.02 -5.88
N VAL A 41 -5.39 4.33 -4.74
CA VAL A 41 -4.05 4.95 -4.71
C VAL A 41 -3.00 4.00 -5.26
N SER A 42 -3.02 2.73 -4.85
CA SER A 42 -2.09 1.70 -5.35
C SER A 42 -2.23 1.50 -6.85
N ASP A 43 -3.46 1.35 -7.32
CA ASP A 43 -3.79 1.17 -8.73
C ASP A 43 -3.32 2.37 -9.57
N TYR A 44 -3.54 3.60 -9.09
CA TYR A 44 -3.11 4.81 -9.79
C TYR A 44 -1.59 4.96 -9.85
N LEU A 45 -0.88 4.68 -8.74
CA LEU A 45 0.58 4.67 -8.70
C LEU A 45 1.17 3.64 -9.66
N LEU A 46 0.52 2.48 -9.76
CA LEU A 46 0.94 1.35 -10.59
C LEU A 46 0.69 1.58 -12.09
N THR A 47 -0.50 2.08 -12.45
CA THR A 47 -0.96 2.11 -13.86
C THR A 47 -0.73 3.45 -14.53
N ALA A 48 -1.03 4.56 -13.85
CA ALA A 48 -0.98 5.90 -14.40
C ALA A 48 0.42 6.52 -14.23
N ILE A 49 0.94 6.54 -13.00
CA ILE A 49 2.25 7.15 -12.69
C ILE A 49 3.39 6.19 -13.02
N LYS A 50 3.21 4.89 -12.75
CA LYS A 50 4.22 3.84 -12.90
C LYS A 50 5.47 4.08 -12.06
N ALA A 51 5.29 4.68 -10.88
CA ALA A 51 6.37 4.88 -9.92
C ALA A 51 6.76 3.55 -9.27
N ARG A 52 8.02 3.43 -8.83
CA ARG A 52 8.42 2.30 -7.98
C ARG A 52 7.83 2.53 -6.59
N THR A 53 7.01 1.61 -6.12
CA THR A 53 6.26 1.78 -4.86
C THR A 53 6.52 0.63 -3.90
N VAL A 54 6.74 0.95 -2.64
CA VAL A 54 6.66 0.01 -1.51
C VAL A 54 5.48 0.43 -0.65
N PHE A 55 4.55 -0.49 -0.42
CA PHE A 55 3.36 -0.21 0.39
C PHE A 55 3.26 -1.25 1.51
N ALA A 56 3.49 -0.80 2.75
CA ALA A 56 3.17 -1.57 3.95
C ALA A 56 1.68 -1.40 4.28
N THR A 57 0.94 -2.49 4.36
CA THR A 57 -0.51 -2.46 4.62
C THR A 57 -0.96 -3.66 5.42
N HIS A 58 -2.05 -3.49 6.17
CA HIS A 58 -2.76 -4.56 6.85
C HIS A 58 -3.97 -5.07 6.04
N TYR A 59 -4.29 -4.42 4.91
CA TYR A 59 -5.40 -4.84 4.03
C TYR A 59 -4.99 -6.05 3.20
N HIS A 60 -5.44 -7.25 3.62
CA HIS A 60 -5.20 -8.49 2.89
C HIS A 60 -5.82 -8.51 1.50
N GLU A 61 -6.88 -7.72 1.28
CA GLU A 61 -7.53 -7.61 -0.02
C GLU A 61 -6.57 -7.09 -1.10
N LEU A 62 -5.64 -6.19 -0.75
CA LEU A 62 -4.64 -5.63 -1.68
C LEU A 62 -3.67 -6.70 -2.23
N ILE A 63 -3.55 -7.86 -1.57
CA ILE A 63 -2.75 -9.00 -2.08
C ILE A 63 -3.21 -9.40 -3.49
N ASN A 64 -4.50 -9.22 -3.78
CA ASN A 64 -5.07 -9.58 -5.09
C ASN A 64 -4.50 -8.74 -6.25
N LEU A 65 -3.87 -7.59 -6.00
CA LEU A 65 -3.22 -6.80 -7.04
C LEU A 65 -2.11 -7.56 -7.78
N GLU A 66 -1.43 -8.51 -7.12
CA GLU A 66 -0.43 -9.39 -7.77
C GLU A 66 -1.06 -10.32 -8.81
N ASN A 67 -2.33 -10.70 -8.63
CA ASN A 67 -3.04 -11.52 -9.60
C ASN A 67 -3.50 -10.72 -10.83
N GLU A 68 -3.68 -9.40 -10.68
CA GLU A 68 -4.16 -8.51 -11.74
C GLU A 68 -3.01 -7.89 -12.54
N TYR A 69 -1.84 -7.70 -11.92
CA TYR A 69 -0.73 -6.96 -12.48
C TYR A 69 0.61 -7.71 -12.36
N ALA A 70 1.24 -7.98 -13.51
CA ALA A 70 2.49 -8.75 -13.58
C ALA A 70 3.72 -8.08 -12.94
N ASN A 71 3.63 -6.78 -12.61
CA ASN A 71 4.71 -5.99 -12.00
C ASN A 71 4.45 -5.66 -10.51
N VAL A 72 3.50 -6.36 -9.88
CA VAL A 72 3.27 -6.34 -8.43
C VAL A 72 3.87 -7.61 -7.84
N LEU A 73 4.41 -7.49 -6.62
CA LEU A 73 4.98 -8.59 -5.86
C LEU A 73 4.52 -8.46 -4.41
N ASN A 74 3.91 -9.51 -3.86
CA ASN A 74 3.58 -9.54 -2.44
C ASN A 74 4.78 -9.99 -1.60
N LEU A 75 5.04 -9.26 -0.52
CA LEU A 75 6.06 -9.57 0.47
C LEU A 75 5.43 -9.52 1.86
N SER A 76 5.87 -10.40 2.76
CA SER A 76 5.46 -10.40 4.17
C SER A 76 6.67 -10.57 5.07
N MET A 77 6.57 -10.01 6.29
CA MET A 77 7.54 -10.33 7.33
C MET A 77 7.24 -11.71 7.89
N ALA A 78 8.28 -12.54 7.99
CA ALA A 78 8.17 -13.82 8.68
C ALA A 78 7.93 -13.58 10.16
N VAL A 79 7.09 -14.42 10.76
CA VAL A 79 6.78 -14.39 12.20
C VAL A 79 6.84 -15.83 12.68
N GLN A 80 7.43 -16.07 13.85
CA GLN A 80 7.52 -17.38 14.49
C GLN A 80 6.94 -17.33 15.90
N GLU A 81 6.09 -18.30 16.24
CA GLU A 81 5.63 -18.49 17.62
C GLU A 81 6.61 -19.39 18.39
N TYR A 82 7.02 -18.96 19.58
CA TYR A 82 7.87 -19.71 20.48
C TYR A 82 7.40 -19.58 21.92
N LYS A 83 6.98 -20.69 22.54
CA LYS A 83 6.52 -20.75 23.95
C LYS A 83 5.48 -19.67 24.29
N ASP A 84 4.45 -19.56 23.46
CA ASP A 84 3.36 -18.57 23.58
C ASP A 84 3.78 -17.10 23.36
N ASP A 85 5.05 -16.84 23.00
CA ASP A 85 5.53 -15.53 22.56
C ASP A 85 5.62 -15.46 21.02
N VAL A 86 5.37 -14.27 20.48
CA VAL A 86 5.58 -13.96 19.06
C VAL A 86 7.00 -13.40 18.86
N VAL A 87 7.77 -14.03 17.99
CA VAL A 87 9.13 -13.62 17.61
C VAL A 87 9.14 -13.16 16.15
N PHE A 88 9.76 -12.00 15.89
CA PHE A 88 9.89 -11.37 14.57
C PHE A 88 11.33 -11.49 14.06
#